data_AF-A0A7X4GKE1-F1
#
_entry.id   AF-A0A7X4GKE1-F1
#
_cell.length_a   1.000
_cell.length_b   1.000
_cell.length_c   1.000
_cell.angle_alpha   90.00
_cell.angle_beta   90.00
_cell.angle_gamma   90.00
#
_symmetry.space_group_name_H-M   'P 1'
#
loop_
_entity.id
_entity.type
_entity.pdbx_description
1 polymer ?
#
loop_
_entity_poly.entity_id
_entity_poly.type
_entity_poly.pdbx_seq_one_letter_code
_entity_poly.pdbx_strand_id
1 'polypeptide(L)'
;MKLFEEAWLMSNQTRATQVWLDVAQATRPHQDRFEGRARELLFAMPPEIELADPIIDALSLAGGLRVACLMACNESHAARSAASENARQIEGLTGAVGKADLVMARIPPSIDRASLEWADALAAAIDEAAPIAERWRQREAVAATRAAPLTQLELDGIAPHEWLKAARAEQNEPILLLKAT
;
A
#
# COMPACT_ATOMS: atom_id res chain seq x y z
N MET A 1 8.53 -17.77 -20.12
CA MET A 1 7.19 -18.24 -19.70
C MET A 1 6.27 -17.02 -19.67
N LYS A 2 5.39 -16.84 -20.67
CA LYS A 2 4.37 -15.78 -20.61
C LYS A 2 3.34 -16.23 -19.58
N LEU A 3 3.29 -15.57 -18.42
CA LEU A 3 2.17 -15.73 -17.49
C LEU A 3 0.90 -15.35 -18.26
N PHE A 4 0.12 -16.35 -18.65
CA PHE A 4 -1.08 -16.20 -19.45
C PHE A 4 -2.19 -15.73 -18.49
N GLU A 5 -2.41 -14.43 -18.40
CA GLU A 5 -3.51 -13.84 -17.61
C GLU A 5 -4.85 -14.07 -18.31
N GLU A 6 -5.38 -15.28 -18.18
CA GLU A 6 -6.66 -15.67 -18.77
C GLU A 6 -7.81 -14.76 -18.29
N ALA A 7 -7.74 -14.24 -17.07
CA ALA A 7 -8.76 -13.40 -16.44
C ALA A 7 -9.04 -12.06 -17.15
N TRP A 8 -8.07 -11.51 -17.88
CA TRP A 8 -8.24 -10.28 -18.67
C TRP A 8 -8.64 -10.53 -20.13
N LEU A 9 -8.25 -11.69 -20.68
CA LEU A 9 -8.57 -12.11 -22.05
C LEU A 9 -9.83 -12.97 -22.11
N MET A 10 -10.61 -13.06 -21.02
CA MET A 10 -11.82 -13.87 -21.02
C MET A 10 -12.78 -13.33 -22.08
N SER A 11 -12.97 -14.13 -23.13
CA SER A 11 -14.09 -14.06 -24.06
C SER A 11 -15.44 -14.14 -23.35
N ASN A 12 -15.46 -14.52 -22.07
CA ASN A 12 -16.61 -14.54 -21.17
C ASN A 12 -16.41 -13.53 -20.01
N GLN A 13 -16.94 -12.32 -20.19
CA GLN A 13 -16.88 -11.23 -19.20
C GLN A 13 -17.55 -11.60 -17.86
N THR A 14 -18.62 -12.40 -17.88
CA THR A 14 -19.30 -12.85 -16.65
C THR A 14 -18.37 -13.69 -15.78
N ARG A 15 -17.62 -14.61 -16.39
CA ARG A 15 -16.64 -15.44 -15.67
C ARG A 15 -15.49 -14.61 -15.13
N ALA A 16 -14.97 -13.65 -15.90
CA ALA A 16 -13.89 -12.76 -15.42
C ALA A 16 -14.33 -11.95 -14.21
N THR A 17 -15.55 -11.38 -14.28
CA THR A 17 -16.13 -10.62 -13.17
C THR A 17 -16.23 -11.47 -11.90
N GLN A 18 -16.70 -12.72 -12.00
CA GLN A 18 -16.77 -13.62 -10.86
C GLN A 18 -15.39 -13.87 -10.25
N VAL A 19 -14.39 -14.20 -11.07
CA VAL A 19 -13.02 -14.47 -10.61
C VAL A 19 -12.43 -13.25 -9.90
N TRP A 20 -12.62 -12.04 -10.43
CA TRP A 20 -12.13 -10.82 -9.79
C TRP A 20 -12.82 -10.53 -8.46
N LEU A 21 -14.14 -10.73 -8.37
CA LEU A 21 -14.86 -10.61 -7.11
C LEU A 21 -14.37 -11.65 -6.08
N ASP A 22 -14.17 -12.89 -6.50
CA ASP A 22 -13.66 -13.96 -5.64
C ASP A 22 -12.26 -13.60 -5.10
N VAL A 23 -11.37 -13.07 -5.95
CA VAL A 23 -10.04 -12.61 -5.52
C VAL A 23 -10.15 -11.43 -4.55
N ALA A 24 -11.01 -10.45 -4.82
CA ALA A 24 -11.21 -9.31 -3.93
C ALA A 24 -11.72 -9.74 -2.55
N GLN A 25 -12.65 -10.71 -2.51
CA GLN A 25 -13.19 -11.28 -1.28
C GLN A 25 -12.15 -12.13 -0.54
N ALA A 26 -11.43 -13.01 -1.24
CA ALA A 26 -10.41 -13.88 -0.66
C ALA A 26 -9.21 -13.09 -0.12
N THR A 27 -8.89 -11.94 -0.71
CA THR A 27 -7.78 -11.08 -0.27
C THR A 27 -8.08 -10.35 1.04
N ARG A 28 -9.35 -10.09 1.36
CA ARG A 28 -9.75 -9.33 2.56
C ARG A 28 -9.19 -9.93 3.86
N PRO A 29 -9.38 -11.23 4.17
CA PRO A 29 -8.79 -11.84 5.36
C PRO A 29 -7.26 -11.73 5.43
N HIS A 30 -6.57 -11.71 4.29
CA HIS A 30 -5.11 -11.54 4.27
C HIS A 30 -4.71 -10.11 4.62
N GLN A 31 -5.43 -9.11 4.10
CA GLN A 31 -5.24 -7.70 4.46
C GLN A 31 -5.38 -7.51 5.98
N ASP A 32 -6.45 -8.03 6.58
CA ASP A 32 -6.71 -7.90 8.02
C ASP A 32 -5.64 -8.63 8.85
N ARG A 33 -5.16 -9.80 8.39
CA ARG A 33 -4.05 -10.52 9.05
C ARG A 33 -2.73 -9.76 8.99
N PHE A 34 -2.41 -9.14 7.86
CA PHE A 34 -1.20 -8.32 7.75
C PHE A 34 -1.30 -7.08 8.64
N GLU A 35 -2.46 -6.42 8.69
CA GLU A 35 -2.67 -5.30 9.61
C GLU A 35 -2.47 -5.73 11.07
N GLY A 36 -3.15 -6.81 11.50
CA GLY A 36 -3.05 -7.32 12.85
C GLY A 36 -1.61 -7.67 13.22
N ARG A 37 -0.89 -8.37 12.33
CA ARG A 37 0.49 -8.77 12.59
C ARG A 37 1.46 -7.58 12.58
N ALA A 38 1.30 -6.62 11.68
CA ALA A 38 2.12 -5.41 11.68
C ALA A 38 1.90 -4.60 12.96
N ARG A 39 0.64 -4.49 13.42
CA ARG A 39 0.28 -3.83 14.68
C ARG A 39 0.97 -4.50 15.87
N GLU A 40 0.89 -5.83 15.97
CA GLU A 40 1.57 -6.58 17.04
C GLU A 40 3.07 -6.29 17.11
N LEU A 41 3.75 -6.27 15.96
CA LEU A 41 5.21 -6.06 15.88
C LEU A 41 5.61 -4.61 16.19
N LEU A 42 4.87 -3.63 15.67
CA LEU A 42 5.17 -2.21 15.88
C LEU A 42 4.94 -1.77 17.32
N PHE A 43 3.94 -2.35 17.99
CA PHE A 43 3.59 -2.00 19.37
C PHE A 43 4.09 -3.02 20.40
N ALA A 44 4.96 -3.94 20.00
CA ALA A 44 5.70 -4.81 20.91
C ALA A 44 6.69 -4.00 21.76
N MET A 45 7.16 -4.59 22.85
CA MET A 45 8.18 -4.01 23.74
C MET A 45 9.36 -4.99 23.85
N PRO A 46 10.49 -4.76 23.14
CA PRO A 46 10.75 -3.64 22.21
C PRO A 46 10.02 -3.76 20.86
N PRO A 47 9.81 -2.65 20.13
CA PRO A 47 9.22 -2.68 18.77
C PRO A 47 10.08 -3.45 17.76
N GLU A 48 9.46 -4.31 16.97
CA GLU A 48 10.11 -5.11 15.92
C GLU A 48 9.92 -4.49 14.53
N ILE A 49 10.40 -3.25 14.35
CA ILE A 49 10.20 -2.44 13.14
C ILE A 49 10.64 -3.16 11.86
N GLU A 50 11.79 -3.85 11.89
CA GLU A 50 12.35 -4.52 10.71
C GLU A 50 11.48 -5.69 10.25
N LEU A 51 10.79 -6.35 11.18
CA LEU A 51 9.86 -7.44 10.89
C LEU A 51 8.48 -6.89 10.49
N ALA A 52 8.10 -5.71 11.00
CA ALA A 52 6.86 -5.05 10.61
C ALA A 52 6.91 -4.47 9.18
N ASP A 53 8.05 -3.93 8.74
CA ASP A 53 8.21 -3.27 7.44
C ASP A 53 7.72 -4.09 6.22
N PRO A 54 8.15 -5.36 6.02
CA PRO A 54 7.65 -6.18 4.91
C PRO A 54 6.17 -6.55 5.05
N ILE A 55 5.62 -6.56 6.27
CA ILE A 55 4.20 -6.87 6.50
C ILE A 55 3.32 -5.68 6.15
N ILE A 56 3.78 -4.46 6.42
CA ILE A 56 3.12 -3.22 5.95
C ILE A 56 3.12 -3.18 4.42
N ASP A 57 4.18 -3.67 3.77
CA ASP A 57 4.23 -3.80 2.31
C ASP A 57 3.16 -4.79 1.79
N ALA A 58 3.08 -5.96 2.41
CA ALA A 58 2.07 -6.98 2.09
C ALA A 58 0.64 -6.46 2.31
N LEU A 59 0.42 -5.66 3.36
CA LEU A 59 -0.84 -4.97 3.62
C LEU A 59 -1.19 -3.99 2.49
N SER A 60 -0.23 -3.17 2.04
CA SER A 60 -0.42 -2.23 0.93
C SER A 60 -0.74 -2.96 -0.38
N LEU A 61 -0.03 -4.06 -0.65
CA LEU A 61 -0.25 -4.90 -1.83
C LEU A 61 -1.63 -5.55 -1.82
N ALA A 62 -2.05 -6.14 -0.69
CA ALA A 62 -3.37 -6.74 -0.54
C ALA A 62 -4.49 -5.71 -0.74
N GLY A 63 -4.35 -4.52 -0.16
CA GLY A 63 -5.29 -3.41 -0.38
C GLY A 63 -5.35 -2.96 -1.83
N GLY A 64 -4.18 -2.84 -2.49
CA GLY A 64 -4.08 -2.50 -3.91
C GLY A 64 -4.76 -3.52 -4.82
N LEU A 65 -4.53 -4.82 -4.56
CA LEU A 65 -5.14 -5.92 -5.30
C LEU A 65 -6.67 -5.87 -5.20
N ARG A 66 -7.23 -5.69 -4.00
CA ARG A 66 -8.68 -5.57 -3.83
C ARG A 66 -9.28 -4.42 -4.62
N VAL A 67 -8.64 -3.25 -4.57
CA VAL A 67 -9.10 -2.07 -5.34
C VAL A 67 -9.07 -2.37 -6.83
N ALA A 68 -7.97 -2.93 -7.35
CA ALA A 68 -7.83 -3.26 -8.77
C ALA A 68 -8.87 -4.29 -9.23
N CYS A 69 -9.14 -5.33 -8.45
CA CYS A 69 -10.17 -6.32 -8.76
C CYS A 69 -11.57 -5.70 -8.79
N LEU A 70 -11.91 -4.85 -7.81
CA LEU A 70 -13.21 -4.17 -7.78
C LEU A 70 -13.37 -3.18 -8.95
N MET A 71 -12.29 -2.48 -9.32
CA MET A 71 -12.26 -1.65 -10.53
C MET A 71 -12.44 -2.48 -11.80
N ALA A 72 -11.82 -3.65 -11.89
CA ALA A 72 -12.01 -4.56 -13.03
C ALA A 72 -13.46 -5.04 -13.17
N CYS A 73 -14.25 -5.01 -12.08
CA CYS A 73 -15.68 -5.31 -12.04
C CYS A 73 -16.59 -4.06 -12.18
N ASN A 74 -16.04 -2.86 -12.37
CA ASN A 74 -16.76 -1.58 -12.33
C ASN A 74 -17.47 -1.28 -11.00
N GLU A 75 -17.03 -1.88 -9.90
CA GLU A 75 -17.58 -1.69 -8.56
C GLU A 75 -16.97 -0.44 -7.89
N SER A 76 -17.18 0.75 -8.48
CA SER A 76 -16.52 2.01 -8.07
C SER A 76 -16.70 2.34 -6.58
N HIS A 77 -17.90 2.17 -6.04
CA HIS A 77 -18.17 2.44 -4.62
C HIS A 77 -17.41 1.48 -3.69
N ALA A 78 -17.41 0.19 -4.02
CA ALA A 78 -16.67 -0.81 -3.27
C ALA A 78 -15.15 -0.58 -3.37
N ALA A 79 -14.65 -0.22 -4.56
CA ALA A 79 -13.26 0.12 -4.77
C ALA A 79 -12.82 1.34 -3.93
N ARG A 80 -13.64 2.40 -3.88
CA ARG A 80 -13.38 3.57 -2.99
C ARG A 80 -13.37 3.18 -1.52
N SER A 81 -14.31 2.34 -1.10
CA SER A 81 -14.40 1.86 0.28
C SER A 81 -13.18 1.04 0.67
N ALA A 82 -12.73 0.11 -0.19
CA ALA A 82 -11.54 -0.71 0.02
C ALA A 82 -10.25 0.13 0.03
N ALA A 83 -10.14 1.13 -0.85
CA ALA A 83 -9.01 2.06 -0.85
C ALA A 83 -8.95 2.90 0.43
N SER A 84 -10.09 3.45 0.86
CA SER A 84 -10.19 4.26 2.09
C SER A 84 -9.88 3.44 3.33
N GLU A 85 -10.32 2.18 3.36
CA GLU A 85 -9.98 1.24 4.43
C GLU A 85 -8.48 0.95 4.50
N ASN A 86 -7.86 0.66 3.36
CA ASN A 86 -6.42 0.38 3.34
C ASN A 86 -5.60 1.61 3.73
N ALA A 87 -6.00 2.81 3.30
CA ALA A 87 -5.37 4.06 3.70
C ALA A 87 -5.42 4.24 5.22
N ARG A 88 -6.59 4.06 5.85
CA ARG A 88 -6.73 4.14 7.31
C ARG A 88 -5.90 3.09 8.05
N GLN A 89 -5.79 1.88 7.53
CA GLN A 89 -4.97 0.84 8.14
C GLN A 89 -3.48 1.19 8.09
N ILE A 90 -2.97 1.65 6.94
CA ILE A 90 -1.58 2.06 6.80
C ILE A 90 -1.27 3.29 7.67
N GLU A 91 -2.14 4.30 7.65
CA GLU A 91 -2.03 5.49 8.50
C GLU A 91 -2.06 5.11 9.99
N GLY A 92 -2.95 4.19 10.39
CA GLY A 92 -3.05 3.72 11.77
C GLY A 92 -1.84 2.91 12.26
N LEU A 93 -0.98 2.45 11.36
CA LEU A 93 0.28 1.76 11.68
C LEU A 93 1.48 2.71 11.64
N THR A 94 1.53 3.60 10.65
CA THR A 94 2.74 4.38 10.32
C THR A 94 2.63 5.86 10.63
N GLY A 95 1.41 6.40 10.77
CA GLY A 95 1.16 7.84 10.93
C GLY A 95 1.70 8.39 12.25
N ALA A 96 1.71 7.58 13.31
CA ALA A 96 2.25 7.99 14.62
C ALA A 96 3.76 7.75 14.76
N VAL A 97 4.40 7.06 13.81
CA VAL A 97 5.82 6.72 13.89
C VAL A 97 6.63 7.66 13.00
N GLY A 98 7.34 8.59 13.63
CA GLY A 98 8.23 9.52 12.96
C GLY A 98 9.63 8.96 12.75
N LYS A 99 10.44 9.66 11.95
CA LYS A 99 11.87 9.34 11.77
C LYS A 99 12.61 9.28 13.13
N ALA A 100 12.27 10.17 14.06
CA ALA A 100 12.88 10.18 15.39
C ALA A 100 12.63 8.89 16.16
N ASP A 101 11.41 8.34 16.11
CA ASP A 101 11.07 7.08 16.76
C ASP A 101 11.86 5.91 16.15
N LEU A 102 11.98 5.89 14.82
CA LEU A 102 12.79 4.89 14.10
C LEU A 102 14.28 4.97 14.46
N VAL A 103 14.81 6.17 14.65
CA VAL A 103 16.20 6.40 15.06
C VAL A 103 16.41 5.94 16.50
N MET A 104 15.54 6.38 17.42
CA MET A 104 15.69 6.07 18.84
C MET A 104 15.51 4.57 19.13
N ALA A 105 14.70 3.85 18.35
CA ALA A 105 14.56 2.40 18.47
C ALA A 105 15.84 1.62 18.11
N ARG A 106 16.80 2.24 17.40
CA ARG A 106 18.05 1.60 16.95
C ARG A 106 19.24 1.88 17.87
N ILE A 107 19.15 2.89 18.72
CA ILE A 107 20.24 3.25 19.64
C ILE A 107 20.11 2.40 20.90
N PRO A 108 21.13 1.60 21.27
CA PRO A 108 21.10 0.84 22.51
C PRO A 108 20.94 1.76 23.73
N PRO A 109 20.05 1.44 24.67
CA PRO A 109 19.79 2.29 25.85
C PRO A 109 20.99 2.35 26.81
N SER A 110 21.98 1.47 26.64
CA SER A 110 23.20 1.41 27.46
C SER A 110 24.25 2.44 27.10
N ILE A 111 24.15 3.13 25.94
CA ILE A 111 25.14 4.11 25.52
C ILE A 111 24.87 5.44 26.21
N ASP A 112 25.91 6.01 26.84
CA ASP A 112 25.84 7.34 27.46
C ASP A 112 25.64 8.43 26.41
N ARG A 113 24.57 9.20 26.53
CA ARG A 113 24.19 10.27 25.60
C ARG A 113 25.23 11.38 25.47
N ALA A 114 26.10 11.55 26.47
CA ALA A 114 27.16 12.55 26.45
C ALA A 114 28.46 12.06 25.77
N SER A 115 28.51 10.80 25.32
CA SER A 115 29.70 10.18 24.76
C SER A 115 29.85 10.39 23.26
N LEU A 116 31.09 10.25 22.76
CA LEU A 116 31.36 10.19 21.32
C LEU A 116 30.69 8.97 20.68
N GLU A 117 30.66 7.84 21.39
CA GLU A 117 29.98 6.60 20.96
C GLU A 117 28.50 6.83 20.66
N TRP A 118 27.83 7.68 21.45
CA TRP A 118 26.44 8.05 21.18
C TRP A 118 26.28 8.88 19.91
N ALA A 119 27.20 9.82 19.65
CA ALA A 119 27.15 10.64 18.44
C ALA A 119 27.33 9.77 17.18
N ASP A 120 28.25 8.80 17.23
CA ASP A 120 28.48 7.86 16.14
C ASP A 120 27.27 6.91 15.94
N ALA A 121 26.72 6.37 17.02
CA ALA A 121 25.52 5.53 16.97
C ALA A 121 24.29 6.29 16.45
N LEU A 122 24.14 7.57 16.82
CA LEU A 122 23.07 8.42 16.32
C LEU A 122 23.21 8.65 14.81
N ALA A 123 24.41 8.96 14.32
CA ALA A 123 24.65 9.16 12.89
C ALA A 123 24.29 7.91 12.07
N ALA A 124 24.76 6.73 12.51
CA ALA A 124 24.43 5.47 11.87
C ALA A 124 22.91 5.19 11.89
N ALA A 125 22.26 5.38 13.04
CA ALA A 125 20.82 5.16 13.17
C ALA A 125 19.98 6.10 12.29
N ILE A 126 20.43 7.34 12.08
CA ILE A 126 19.80 8.31 11.17
C ILE A 126 19.83 7.81 9.72
N ASP A 127 20.99 7.32 9.28
CA ASP A 127 21.19 6.84 7.92
C ASP A 127 20.38 5.57 7.64
N GLU A 128 20.31 4.66 8.62
CA GLU A 128 19.52 3.43 8.53
C GLU A 128 18.00 3.68 8.59
N ALA A 129 17.55 4.63 9.40
CA ALA A 129 16.13 4.94 9.56
C ALA A 129 15.56 5.72 8.36
N ALA A 130 16.38 6.52 7.68
CA ALA A 130 15.95 7.35 6.55
C ALA A 130 15.21 6.58 5.43
N PRO A 131 15.75 5.47 4.88
CA PRO A 131 15.05 4.74 3.82
C PRO A 131 13.76 4.08 4.29
N ILE A 132 13.64 3.68 5.58
CA ILE A 132 12.40 3.10 6.12
C ILE A 132 11.33 4.19 6.23
N ALA A 133 11.69 5.34 6.79
CA ALA A 133 10.79 6.48 6.92
C ALA A 133 10.23 6.89 5.55
N GLU A 134 11.11 7.01 4.54
CA GLU A 134 10.72 7.37 3.18
C GLU A 134 9.76 6.34 2.57
N ARG A 135 10.07 5.04 2.69
CA ARG A 135 9.17 3.97 2.21
C ARG A 135 7.79 4.05 2.86
N TRP A 136 7.72 4.34 4.16
CA TRP A 136 6.44 4.45 4.86
C TRP A 136 5.64 5.66 4.38
N ARG A 137 6.27 6.84 4.23
CA ARG A 137 5.60 8.02 3.68
C ARG A 137 5.12 7.78 2.25
N GLN A 138 5.92 7.11 1.42
CA GLN A 138 5.51 6.74 0.07
C GLN A 138 4.28 5.82 0.07
N ARG A 139 4.25 4.82 0.97
CA ARG A 139 3.11 3.90 1.10
C ARG A 139 1.84 4.60 1.59
N GLU A 140 1.96 5.51 2.55
CA GLU A 140 0.86 6.37 3.00
C GLU A 140 0.30 7.17 1.82
N ALA A 141 1.16 7.84 1.05
CA ALA A 141 0.76 8.61 -0.12
C ALA A 141 0.05 7.73 -1.16
N VAL A 142 0.64 6.59 -1.53
CA VAL A 142 0.04 5.65 -2.49
C VAL A 142 -1.31 5.14 -2.00
N ALA A 143 -1.45 4.80 -0.72
CA ALA A 143 -2.69 4.30 -0.16
C ALA A 143 -3.77 5.39 -0.14
N ALA A 144 -3.42 6.61 0.27
CA ALA A 144 -4.32 7.75 0.31
C ALA A 144 -4.81 8.18 -1.09
N THR A 145 -3.95 8.12 -2.11
CA THR A 145 -4.31 8.54 -3.47
C THR A 145 -4.89 7.43 -4.32
N ARG A 146 -4.96 6.18 -3.82
CA ARG A 146 -5.41 5.03 -4.62
C ARG A 146 -6.84 5.17 -5.14
N ALA A 147 -7.71 5.83 -4.38
CA ALA A 147 -9.10 6.10 -4.78
C ALA A 147 -9.24 7.31 -5.71
N ALA A 148 -8.21 8.16 -5.85
CA ALA A 148 -8.31 9.45 -6.51
C ALA A 148 -8.83 9.36 -7.96
N PRO A 149 -8.43 8.37 -8.79
CA PRO A 149 -8.96 8.25 -10.14
C PRO A 149 -10.46 7.95 -10.18
N LEU A 150 -11.02 7.25 -9.18
CA LEU A 150 -12.40 6.77 -9.23
C LEU A 150 -13.43 7.90 -9.27
N THR A 151 -13.18 9.00 -8.57
CA THR A 151 -14.08 10.16 -8.61
C THR A 151 -14.03 10.83 -9.98
N GLN A 152 -12.84 11.00 -10.56
CA GLN A 152 -12.70 11.62 -11.86
C GLN A 152 -13.30 10.75 -12.98
N LEU A 153 -13.07 9.44 -12.94
CA LEU A 153 -13.67 8.48 -13.88
C LEU A 153 -15.21 8.53 -13.85
N GLU A 154 -15.80 8.66 -12.66
CA GLU A 154 -17.25 8.82 -12.51
C GLU A 154 -17.75 10.13 -13.12
N LEU A 155 -17.03 11.24 -12.94
CA LEU A 155 -17.36 12.53 -13.54
C LEU A 155 -17.25 12.50 -15.08
N ASP A 156 -16.24 11.81 -15.60
CA ASP A 156 -15.97 11.70 -17.04
C ASP A 156 -16.83 10.62 -17.72
N GLY A 157 -17.63 9.88 -16.97
CA GLY A 157 -18.47 8.77 -17.48
C GLY A 157 -17.65 7.58 -18.00
N ILE A 158 -16.41 7.41 -17.53
CA ILE A 158 -15.49 6.34 -17.93
C ILE A 158 -15.61 5.17 -16.96
N ALA A 159 -15.84 3.96 -17.49
CA ALA A 159 -15.89 2.77 -16.67
C ALA A 159 -14.48 2.42 -16.12
N PRO A 160 -14.31 2.14 -14.81
CA PRO A 160 -13.01 1.80 -14.24
C PRO A 160 -12.30 0.63 -14.93
N HIS A 161 -13.04 -0.37 -15.40
CA HIS A 161 -12.51 -1.47 -16.19
C HIS A 161 -11.86 -1.00 -17.50
N GLU A 162 -12.49 -0.06 -18.20
CA GLU A 162 -11.97 0.50 -19.45
C GLU A 162 -10.70 1.30 -19.21
N TRP A 163 -10.68 2.09 -18.13
CA TRP A 163 -9.48 2.81 -17.71
C TRP A 163 -8.32 1.88 -17.38
N LEU A 164 -8.56 0.80 -16.61
CA LEU A 164 -7.52 -0.21 -16.34
C LEU A 164 -7.02 -0.90 -17.61
N LYS A 165 -7.93 -1.21 -18.55
CA LYS A 165 -7.56 -1.80 -19.84
C LYS A 165 -6.69 -0.84 -20.65
N ALA A 166 -7.01 0.44 -20.65
CA ALA A 166 -6.23 1.48 -21.33
C ALA A 166 -4.86 1.66 -20.69
N ALA A 167 -4.79 1.76 -19.36
CA ALA A 167 -3.53 1.83 -18.59
C ALA A 167 -2.62 0.62 -18.83
N ARG A 168 -3.20 -0.58 -19.07
CA ARG A 168 -2.42 -1.78 -19.43
C ARG A 168 -1.88 -1.74 -20.86
N ALA A 169 -2.67 -1.24 -21.81
CA ALA A 169 -2.31 -1.21 -23.24
C ALA A 169 -1.31 -0.08 -23.57
N GLU A 170 -1.01 0.72 -22.58
CA GLU A 170 -0.15 1.87 -22.62
C GLU A 170 1.32 1.52 -22.90
N GLN A 171 1.96 2.24 -23.83
CA GLN A 171 3.34 1.98 -24.24
C GLN A 171 4.27 3.20 -24.08
N ASN A 172 3.75 4.45 -24.12
CA ASN A 172 4.60 5.65 -24.34
C ASN A 172 4.30 6.89 -23.44
N GLU A 173 3.10 7.07 -22.89
CA GLU A 173 2.77 8.12 -21.89
C GLU A 173 1.96 7.46 -20.77
N PRO A 174 1.85 7.95 -19.52
CA PRO A 174 0.98 7.34 -18.51
C PRO A 174 -0.41 8.01 -18.46
N ILE A 175 -1.47 7.32 -18.86
CA ILE A 175 -2.90 7.59 -18.61
C ILE A 175 -3.15 7.74 -17.11
N LEU A 176 -2.27 7.16 -16.27
CA LEU A 176 -2.25 7.32 -14.82
C LEU A 176 -2.08 8.77 -14.35
N LEU A 177 -1.65 9.68 -15.24
CA LEU A 177 -1.77 11.12 -15.03
C LEU A 177 -3.07 11.59 -15.71
N LEU A 178 -4.15 11.66 -14.94
CA LEU A 178 -5.31 12.45 -15.33
C LEU A 178 -4.83 13.89 -15.56
N LYS A 179 -4.72 14.30 -16.83
CA LYS A 179 -4.41 15.70 -17.17
C LYS A 179 -5.55 16.54 -16.59
N ALA A 180 -5.25 17.30 -15.54
CA ALA A 180 -6.10 18.41 -15.13
C ALA A 180 -6.28 19.29 -16.37
N THR A 181 -7.53 19.41 -16.83
CA THR A 181 -7.90 20.35 -17.88
C THR A 181 -8.11 21.73 -17.30
#